data_AF-A0A2E4ZPN8-F1
#
_entry.id   AF-A0A2E4ZPN8-F1
#
_cell.length_a   1.000
_cell.length_b   1.000
_cell.length_c   1.000
_cell.angle_alpha   90.00
_cell.angle_beta   90.00
_cell.angle_gamma   90.00
#
_symmetry.space_group_name_H-M   'P 1'
#
loop_
_entity.id
_entity.type
_entity.pdbx_description
1 polymer ?
#
loop_
_entity_poly.entity_id
_entity_poly.type
_entity_poly.pdbx_seq_one_letter_code
_entity_poly.pdbx_strand_id
1 'polypeptide(L)'
;MNMNTTYTSLSAVLILAIVAIAFNACKPESTGELGDPFDKVAGMAGTWELSSFTQQDLNSPVKETRDLSAFYIDGTVTPLQLTFNADRTYSVALEMGKNYFGEGGTWGFDDDLYPTYLELFLTADTLVYNLGGMVREFDQQLAIEYRRDCGGTATNIYTFEFNRLN
;
A
#
# COMPACT_ATOMS: atom_id res chain seq x y z
N MET A 1 -23.04 67.17 -33.50
CA MET A 1 -23.19 66.13 -32.46
C MET A 1 -23.05 64.79 -33.15
N ASN A 2 -21.91 64.11 -33.04
CA ASN A 2 -21.75 62.72 -33.46
C ASN A 2 -20.51 62.15 -32.76
N MET A 3 -20.70 61.72 -31.52
CA MET A 3 -19.77 60.89 -30.75
C MET A 3 -20.67 59.94 -29.99
N ASN A 4 -20.79 58.67 -30.44
CA ASN A 4 -21.15 57.51 -29.60
C ASN A 4 -21.37 56.18 -30.35
N THR A 5 -21.19 56.07 -31.66
CA THR A 5 -21.58 54.83 -32.38
C THR A 5 -20.44 53.80 -32.55
N THR A 6 -19.18 54.16 -32.37
CA THR A 6 -18.03 53.26 -32.64
C THR A 6 -17.52 52.45 -31.44
N TYR A 7 -17.76 52.90 -30.20
CA TYR A 7 -17.28 52.18 -28.99
C TYR A 7 -18.23 51.06 -28.54
N THR A 8 -19.52 51.16 -28.88
CA THR A 8 -20.56 50.17 -28.56
C THR A 8 -20.47 48.92 -29.43
N SER A 9 -20.03 49.05 -30.69
CA SER A 9 -19.84 47.89 -31.59
C SER A 9 -18.60 47.06 -31.23
N LEU A 10 -17.50 47.71 -30.84
CA LEU A 10 -16.26 47.02 -30.44
C LEU A 10 -16.45 46.20 -29.15
N SER A 11 -17.20 46.74 -28.19
CA SER A 11 -17.50 46.08 -26.91
C SER A 11 -18.41 44.86 -27.08
N ALA A 12 -19.39 44.95 -28.00
CA ALA A 12 -20.29 43.84 -28.29
C ALA A 12 -19.57 42.66 -28.95
N VAL A 13 -18.62 42.93 -29.85
CA VAL A 13 -17.80 41.89 -30.52
C VAL A 13 -16.89 41.16 -29.54
N LEU A 14 -16.29 41.89 -28.58
CA LEU A 14 -15.44 41.29 -27.55
C LEU A 14 -16.22 40.38 -26.60
N ILE A 15 -17.42 40.78 -26.19
CA ILE A 15 -18.30 39.95 -25.36
C ILE A 15 -18.72 38.69 -26.11
N LEU A 16 -19.06 38.79 -27.40
CA LEU A 16 -19.41 37.64 -28.23
C LEU A 16 -18.23 36.65 -28.40
N ALA A 17 -17.01 37.17 -28.54
CA ALA A 17 -15.81 36.35 -28.64
C ALA A 17 -15.51 35.59 -27.32
N ILE A 18 -15.70 36.24 -26.16
CA ILE A 18 -15.49 35.60 -24.85
C ILE A 18 -16.52 34.49 -24.60
N VAL A 19 -17.78 34.72 -24.97
CA VAL A 19 -18.85 33.72 -24.84
C VAL A 19 -18.59 32.50 -25.74
N ALA A 20 -18.08 32.70 -26.97
CA ALA A 20 -17.76 31.60 -27.87
C ALA A 20 -16.60 30.71 -27.38
N ILE A 21 -15.62 31.29 -26.68
CA ILE A 21 -14.50 30.55 -26.09
C ILE A 21 -14.98 29.75 -24.86
N ALA A 22 -15.91 30.30 -24.07
CA ALA A 22 -16.46 29.61 -22.89
C ALA A 22 -17.20 28.30 -23.22
N PHE A 23 -17.88 28.22 -24.36
CA PHE A 23 -18.58 26.99 -24.78
C PHE A 23 -17.66 25.91 -25.36
N ASN A 24 -16.44 26.26 -25.78
CA ASN A 24 -15.44 25.32 -26.29
C ASN A 24 -14.37 24.96 -25.23
N ALA A 25 -14.45 25.54 -24.03
CA ALA A 25 -13.51 25.29 -22.94
C ALA A 25 -13.89 24.07 -22.08
N CYS A 26 -15.00 23.37 -22.39
CA CYS A 26 -15.31 22.09 -21.76
C CYS A 26 -14.31 21.04 -22.24
N LYS A 27 -13.39 20.65 -21.34
CA LYS A 27 -12.54 19.47 -21.53
C LYS A 27 -13.47 18.29 -21.84
N PRO A 28 -13.23 17.52 -22.92
CA PRO A 28 -14.02 16.33 -23.18
C PRO A 28 -13.94 15.42 -21.96
N GLU A 29 -15.10 15.02 -21.45
CA GLU A 29 -15.20 14.09 -20.35
C GLU A 29 -14.54 12.77 -20.79
N SER A 30 -13.60 12.28 -20.00
CA SER A 30 -12.91 11.04 -20.32
C SER A 30 -13.87 9.87 -20.11
N THR A 31 -14.57 9.46 -21.14
CA THR A 31 -15.46 8.28 -21.15
C THR A 31 -14.68 6.98 -21.37
N GLY A 32 -13.47 6.87 -20.81
CA GLY A 32 -12.73 5.61 -20.84
C GLY A 32 -13.23 4.71 -19.72
N GLU A 33 -13.49 3.44 -20.02
CA GLU A 33 -13.72 2.45 -18.97
C GLU A 33 -12.43 2.29 -18.17
N LEU A 34 -12.52 2.39 -16.85
CA LEU A 34 -11.37 2.36 -15.93
C LEU A 34 -10.72 0.96 -15.81
N GLY A 35 -11.16 -0.02 -16.61
CA GLY A 35 -10.81 -1.42 -16.49
C GLY A 35 -11.38 -2.06 -15.22
N ASP A 36 -11.24 -3.38 -15.12
CA ASP A 36 -11.60 -4.11 -13.91
C ASP A 36 -10.55 -3.88 -12.82
N PRO A 37 -10.95 -3.74 -11.54
CA PRO A 37 -10.02 -3.73 -10.43
C PRO A 37 -9.19 -5.02 -10.42
N PHE A 38 -7.89 -4.91 -10.14
CA PHE A 38 -7.03 -6.09 -9.99
C PHE A 38 -7.41 -6.88 -8.73
N ASP A 39 -7.19 -8.19 -8.77
CA ASP A 39 -7.40 -9.09 -7.65
C ASP A 39 -6.24 -8.96 -6.63
N LYS A 40 -6.58 -8.50 -5.43
CA LYS A 40 -5.64 -8.24 -4.34
C LYS A 40 -5.20 -9.52 -3.64
N VAL A 41 -6.06 -10.54 -3.63
CA VAL A 41 -5.74 -11.87 -3.09
C VAL A 41 -4.75 -12.55 -4.02
N ALA A 42 -4.98 -12.46 -5.34
CA ALA A 42 -4.04 -12.97 -6.34
C ALA A 42 -2.67 -12.26 -6.26
N GLY A 43 -2.66 -10.95 -6.01
CA GLY A 43 -1.42 -10.19 -5.84
C GLY A 43 -0.58 -10.58 -4.62
N MET A 44 -1.21 -11.08 -3.55
CA MET A 44 -0.51 -11.51 -2.34
C MET A 44 0.07 -12.93 -2.45
N ALA A 45 -0.54 -13.78 -3.29
CA ALA A 45 -0.11 -15.15 -3.47
C ALA A 45 1.33 -15.24 -3.99
N GLY A 46 2.09 -16.20 -3.44
CA GLY A 46 3.49 -16.42 -3.77
C GLY A 46 4.38 -16.55 -2.53
N THR A 47 5.68 -16.73 -2.77
CA THR A 47 6.70 -16.78 -1.73
C THR A 47 7.43 -15.44 -1.65
N TRP A 48 7.59 -14.95 -0.42
CA TRP A 48 8.15 -13.66 -0.09
C TRP A 48 9.34 -13.86 0.84
N GLU A 49 10.52 -13.42 0.44
CA GLU A 49 11.75 -13.51 1.23
C GLU A 49 12.10 -12.15 1.83
N LEU A 50 12.39 -12.14 3.12
CA LEU A 50 12.70 -10.92 3.86
C LEU A 50 13.98 -10.27 3.32
N SER A 51 13.88 -8.99 2.99
CA SER A 51 14.99 -8.18 2.49
C SER A 51 15.41 -7.07 3.45
N SER A 52 14.51 -6.63 4.34
CA SER A 52 14.80 -5.61 5.34
C SER A 52 13.90 -5.78 6.56
N PHE A 53 14.46 -5.53 7.75
CA PHE A 53 13.73 -5.48 9.00
C PHE A 53 14.12 -4.25 9.81
N THR A 54 13.15 -3.38 10.09
CA THR A 54 13.38 -2.15 10.85
C THR A 54 12.44 -2.03 12.04
N GLN A 55 12.86 -1.26 13.04
CA GLN A 55 12.04 -0.86 14.18
C GLN A 55 12.03 0.66 14.30
N GLN A 56 10.84 1.24 14.41
CA GLN A 56 10.64 2.64 14.75
C GLN A 56 10.07 2.77 16.17
N ASP A 57 10.69 3.61 16.99
CA ASP A 57 10.20 3.97 18.33
C ASP A 57 9.32 5.23 18.24
N LEU A 58 8.02 5.07 18.47
CA LEU A 58 7.05 6.16 18.40
C LEU A 58 7.01 7.03 19.65
N ASN A 59 7.59 6.59 20.77
CA ASN A 59 7.70 7.39 21.98
C ASN A 59 8.84 8.40 21.90
N SER A 60 9.82 8.15 21.02
CA SER A 60 10.89 9.10 20.76
C SER A 60 10.33 10.35 20.04
N PRO A 61 10.63 11.58 20.50
CA PRO A 61 10.21 12.79 19.82
C PRO A 61 10.65 12.88 18.35
N VAL A 62 11.78 12.24 18.02
CA VAL A 62 12.36 12.25 16.68
C VAL A 62 11.87 11.06 15.83
N LYS A 63 11.23 10.06 16.47
CA LYS A 63 10.74 8.83 15.82
C LYS A 63 11.83 8.09 15.03
N GLU A 64 12.97 7.90 15.71
CA GLU A 64 14.14 7.22 15.16
C GLU A 64 13.78 5.82 14.64
N THR A 65 14.28 5.50 13.45
CA THR A 65 14.18 4.17 12.84
C THR A 65 15.54 3.49 12.92
N ARG A 66 15.54 2.25 13.41
CA ARG A 66 16.73 1.40 13.50
C ARG A 66 16.59 0.24 12.54
N ASP A 67 17.64 0.02 11.75
CA ASP A 67 17.79 -1.18 10.96
C ASP A 67 18.26 -2.34 11.84
N LEU A 68 17.49 -3.43 11.83
CA LEU A 68 17.69 -4.64 12.59
C LEU A 68 17.80 -5.87 11.66
N SER A 69 18.04 -5.65 10.36
CA SER A 69 18.10 -6.71 9.35
C SER A 69 19.14 -7.78 9.66
N ALA A 70 20.23 -7.42 10.33
CA ALA A 70 21.29 -8.34 10.74
C ALA A 70 20.81 -9.48 11.66
N PHE A 71 19.63 -9.36 12.30
CA PHE A 71 19.03 -10.44 13.08
C PHE A 71 18.32 -11.51 12.24
N TYR A 72 18.11 -11.24 10.94
CA TYR A 72 17.43 -12.15 10.02
C TYR A 72 18.27 -12.47 8.76
N ILE A 73 19.21 -11.59 8.40
CA ILE A 73 19.98 -11.66 7.15
C ILE A 73 21.47 -11.56 7.51
N ASP A 74 22.14 -12.72 7.57
CA ASP A 74 23.60 -12.82 7.80
C ASP A 74 24.37 -13.24 6.53
N GLY A 75 23.64 -13.56 5.45
CA GLY A 75 24.21 -14.06 4.20
C GLY A 75 24.67 -15.52 4.23
N THR A 76 24.41 -16.26 5.32
CA THR A 76 24.78 -17.66 5.49
C THR A 76 23.56 -18.58 5.47
N VAL A 77 22.50 -18.21 6.18
CA VAL A 77 21.22 -18.94 6.20
C VAL A 77 20.18 -18.29 5.30
N THR A 78 19.16 -19.05 4.93
CA THR A 78 18.01 -18.50 4.19
C THR A 78 17.24 -17.52 5.09
N PRO A 79 17.00 -16.27 4.63
CA PRO A 79 16.19 -15.31 5.37
C PRO A 79 14.76 -15.83 5.63
N LEU A 80 14.03 -15.14 6.50
CA LEU A 80 12.60 -15.41 6.71
C LEU A 80 11.86 -15.44 5.37
N GLN A 81 11.14 -16.54 5.11
CA GLN A 81 10.24 -16.66 3.97
C GLN A 81 8.80 -16.88 4.43
N LEU A 82 7.87 -16.15 3.80
CA LEU A 82 6.43 -16.34 3.94
C LEU A 82 5.87 -16.84 2.62
N THR A 83 5.11 -17.93 2.63
CA THR A 83 4.40 -18.41 1.44
C THR A 83 2.91 -18.27 1.65
N PHE A 84 2.25 -17.52 0.77
CA PHE A 84 0.80 -17.36 0.73
C PHE A 84 0.23 -18.10 -0.48
N ASN A 85 -0.61 -19.09 -0.24
CA ASN A 85 -1.24 -19.87 -1.30
C ASN A 85 -2.60 -19.29 -1.68
N ALA A 86 -3.00 -19.52 -2.94
CA ALA A 86 -4.30 -19.08 -3.46
C ALA A 86 -5.50 -19.75 -2.75
N ASP A 87 -5.29 -20.89 -2.08
CA ASP A 87 -6.30 -21.57 -1.26
C ASP A 87 -6.43 -21.00 0.17
N ARG A 88 -5.80 -19.85 0.42
CA ARG A 88 -5.73 -19.17 1.72
C ARG A 88 -4.95 -19.90 2.80
N THR A 89 -4.14 -20.89 2.45
CA THR A 89 -3.13 -21.42 3.39
C THR A 89 -1.85 -20.59 3.35
N TYR A 90 -1.13 -20.52 4.47
CA TYR A 90 0.19 -19.90 4.52
C TYR A 90 1.18 -20.71 5.35
N SER A 91 2.46 -20.55 5.03
CA SER A 91 3.56 -21.16 5.78
C SER A 91 4.68 -20.15 6.05
N VAL A 92 5.45 -20.44 7.09
CA VAL A 92 6.58 -19.64 7.54
C VAL A 92 7.83 -20.52 7.57
N ALA A 93 8.89 -20.09 6.89
CA ALA A 93 10.21 -20.70 6.99
C ALA A 93 11.18 -19.69 7.60
N LEU A 94 11.76 -20.04 8.75
CA LEU A 94 12.65 -19.17 9.51
C LEU A 94 13.78 -20.00 10.11
N GLU A 95 15.02 -19.66 9.76
CA GLU A 95 16.22 -20.27 10.34
C GLU A 95 16.88 -19.40 11.42
N MET A 96 16.77 -18.07 11.28
CA MET A 96 17.39 -17.10 12.17
C MET A 96 16.48 -15.91 12.45
N GLY A 97 16.53 -15.41 13.68
CA GLY A 97 15.74 -14.27 14.13
C GLY A 97 14.51 -14.69 14.94
N LYS A 98 13.65 -13.72 15.25
CA LYS A 98 12.44 -13.98 16.03
C LYS A 98 11.26 -14.27 15.10
N ASN A 99 10.52 -15.33 15.39
CA ASN A 99 9.27 -15.57 14.67
C ASN A 99 8.18 -14.62 15.18
N TYR A 100 7.65 -13.80 14.27
CA TYR A 100 6.50 -12.94 14.53
C TYR A 100 5.22 -13.43 13.84
N PHE A 101 5.28 -14.41 12.92
CA PHE A 101 4.21 -14.79 11.99
C PHE A 101 3.54 -16.14 12.33
N GLY A 102 3.95 -16.76 13.44
CA GLY A 102 3.46 -18.07 13.88
C GLY A 102 4.05 -19.23 13.07
N GLU A 103 3.47 -20.42 13.20
CA GLU A 103 3.99 -21.65 12.56
C GLU A 103 3.35 -21.94 11.19
N GLY A 104 2.39 -21.12 10.75
CA GLY A 104 1.57 -21.36 9.55
C GLY A 104 0.10 -21.61 9.90
N GLY A 105 -0.75 -21.66 8.88
CA GLY A 105 -2.20 -21.77 9.06
C GLY A 105 -2.96 -21.28 7.84
N THR A 106 -4.01 -20.48 8.07
CA THR A 106 -4.73 -19.79 6.99
C THR A 106 -4.56 -18.29 7.09
N TRP A 107 -4.71 -17.57 5.98
CA TRP A 107 -4.57 -16.13 5.94
C TRP A 107 -5.77 -15.46 5.24
N GLY A 108 -5.94 -14.18 5.51
CA GLY A 108 -6.93 -13.35 4.84
C GLY A 108 -6.67 -11.88 5.06
N PHE A 109 -7.53 -11.05 4.47
CA PHE A 109 -7.57 -9.64 4.76
C PHE A 109 -8.81 -9.30 5.58
N ASP A 110 -8.79 -8.12 6.21
CA ASP A 110 -9.99 -7.52 6.79
C ASP A 110 -11.09 -7.26 5.73
N ASP A 111 -10.67 -6.84 4.53
CA ASP A 111 -11.54 -6.65 3.36
C ASP A 111 -10.77 -6.98 2.07
N ASP A 112 -11.19 -7.99 1.31
CA ASP A 112 -10.50 -8.40 0.08
C ASP A 112 -10.54 -7.32 -1.03
N LEU A 113 -11.50 -6.38 -1.00
CA LEU A 113 -11.61 -5.26 -1.94
C LEU A 113 -10.78 -4.06 -1.50
N TYR A 114 -10.63 -3.80 -0.21
CA TYR A 114 -9.92 -2.64 0.33
C TYR A 114 -9.09 -2.98 1.57
N PRO A 115 -8.09 -3.86 1.46
CA PRO A 115 -7.45 -4.43 2.62
C PRO A 115 -6.53 -3.41 3.28
N THR A 116 -6.66 -3.33 4.59
CA THR A 116 -5.81 -2.53 5.47
C THR A 116 -4.96 -3.44 6.35
N TYR A 117 -5.51 -4.61 6.70
CA TYR A 117 -4.89 -5.56 7.59
C TYR A 117 -4.71 -6.92 6.94
N LEU A 118 -3.57 -7.54 7.23
CA LEU A 118 -3.33 -8.96 7.01
C LEU A 118 -3.66 -9.70 8.30
N GLU A 119 -4.52 -10.70 8.19
CA GLU A 119 -4.92 -11.59 9.28
C GLU A 119 -4.34 -12.99 9.04
N LEU A 120 -3.60 -13.50 10.03
CA LEU A 120 -3.06 -14.85 10.05
C LEU A 120 -3.78 -15.66 11.12
N PHE A 121 -4.58 -16.61 10.68
CA PHE A 121 -5.39 -17.47 11.53
C PHE A 121 -4.60 -18.71 11.93
N LEU A 122 -4.28 -18.81 13.22
CA LEU A 122 -3.65 -19.96 13.85
C LEU A 122 -4.73 -20.79 14.57
N THR A 123 -4.35 -21.95 15.10
CA THR A 123 -5.29 -22.82 15.82
C THR A 123 -5.90 -22.17 17.07
N ALA A 124 -5.17 -21.28 17.74
CA ALA A 124 -5.55 -20.72 19.04
C ALA A 124 -5.67 -19.19 19.06
N ASP A 125 -5.19 -18.50 18.02
CA ASP A 125 -5.11 -17.04 18.00
C ASP A 125 -5.13 -16.53 16.55
N THR A 126 -5.40 -15.23 16.39
CA THR A 126 -5.29 -14.54 15.10
C THR A 126 -4.26 -13.42 15.24
N LEU A 127 -3.22 -13.47 14.42
CA LEU A 127 -2.25 -12.38 14.33
C LEU A 127 -2.72 -11.38 13.29
N VAL A 128 -2.70 -10.09 13.63
CA VAL A 128 -3.15 -9.01 12.76
C VAL A 128 -1.99 -8.04 12.52
N TYR A 129 -1.77 -7.70 11.25
CA TYR A 129 -0.70 -6.80 10.81
C TYR A 129 -1.25 -5.74 9.90
N ASN A 130 -0.63 -4.57 9.91
CA ASN A 130 -0.89 -3.53 8.93
C ASN A 130 -0.16 -3.86 7.63
N LEU A 131 -0.83 -3.64 6.50
CA LEU A 131 -0.15 -3.66 5.20
C LEU A 131 0.54 -2.32 4.97
N GLY A 132 1.83 -2.35 4.64
CA GLY A 132 2.59 -1.15 4.25
C GLY A 132 2.22 -0.65 2.84
N GLY A 133 1.53 -1.46 2.06
CA GLY A 133 0.99 -1.11 0.76
C GLY A 133 0.23 -2.27 0.13
N MET A 134 -0.57 -1.95 -0.88
CA MET A 134 -1.24 -2.96 -1.70
C MET A 134 -0.26 -3.63 -2.65
N VAL A 135 -0.36 -4.95 -2.78
CA VAL A 135 0.48 -5.75 -3.68
C VAL A 135 -0.36 -6.28 -4.84
N ARG A 136 0.16 -6.12 -6.05
CA ARG A 136 -0.39 -6.67 -7.30
C ARG A 136 0.43 -7.87 -7.76
N GLU A 137 -0.11 -8.63 -8.72
CA GLU A 137 0.56 -9.80 -9.30
C GLU A 137 1.92 -9.53 -9.94
N PHE A 138 2.26 -8.27 -10.24
CA PHE A 138 3.57 -7.91 -10.81
C PHE A 138 4.45 -7.11 -9.83
N ASP A 139 3.93 -6.73 -8.67
CA ASP A 139 4.73 -6.03 -7.66
C ASP A 139 5.75 -7.00 -7.06
N GLN A 140 6.98 -6.51 -6.89
CA GLN A 140 8.13 -7.32 -6.44
C GLN A 140 8.41 -7.17 -4.95
N GLN A 141 7.66 -6.31 -4.28
CA GLN A 141 7.87 -5.96 -2.88
C GLN A 141 6.57 -6.03 -2.10
N LEU A 142 6.67 -6.53 -0.87
CA LEU A 142 5.61 -6.58 0.12
C LEU A 142 6.15 -5.96 1.40
N ALA A 143 5.38 -5.07 2.03
CA ALA A 143 5.69 -4.51 3.32
C ALA A 143 4.61 -4.89 4.32
N ILE A 144 5.01 -5.47 5.46
CA ILE A 144 4.12 -5.82 6.57
C ILE A 144 4.60 -5.07 7.82
N GLU A 145 3.67 -4.40 8.49
CA GLU A 145 3.92 -3.65 9.71
C GLU A 145 3.26 -4.33 10.91
N TYR A 146 4.05 -4.58 11.96
CA TYR A 146 3.55 -5.00 13.26
C TYR A 146 3.65 -3.84 14.25
N ARG A 147 2.48 -3.30 14.65
CA ARG A 147 2.39 -2.17 15.59
C ARG A 147 2.16 -2.68 17.00
N ARG A 148 3.04 -2.31 17.92
CA ARG A 148 2.92 -2.66 19.35
C ARG A 148 2.25 -1.54 20.11
N ASP A 149 1.10 -1.85 20.67
CA ASP A 149 0.38 -0.91 21.53
C ASP A 149 0.66 -1.14 23.01
N CYS A 150 0.70 -0.05 23.77
CA CYS A 150 0.66 -0.06 25.22
C CYS A 150 -0.47 0.88 25.66
N GLY A 151 -1.52 0.33 26.29
CA GLY A 151 -2.68 1.14 26.72
C GLY A 151 -3.43 1.83 25.57
N GLY A 152 -3.46 1.22 24.38
CA GLY A 152 -4.13 1.77 23.20
C GLY A 152 -3.33 2.83 22.42
N THR A 153 -2.07 3.06 22.79
CA THR A 153 -1.15 3.93 22.03
C THR A 153 -0.04 3.09 21.42
N ALA A 154 0.18 3.24 20.11
CA ALA A 154 1.28 2.59 19.42
C ALA A 154 2.62 3.15 19.92
N THR A 155 3.48 2.24 20.37
CA THR A 155 4.78 2.55 20.97
C THR A 155 5.92 2.20 20.04
N ASN A 156 5.79 1.11 19.28
CA ASN A 156 6.79 0.66 18.33
C ASN A 156 6.12 0.16 17.05
N ILE A 157 6.75 0.40 15.92
CA ILE A 157 6.40 -0.22 14.63
C ILE A 157 7.58 -1.08 14.21
N TYR A 158 7.31 -2.35 13.94
CA TYR A 158 8.24 -3.25 13.29
C TYR A 158 7.83 -3.37 11.83
N THR A 159 8.72 -3.02 10.91
CA THR A 159 8.45 -3.10 9.47
C THR A 159 9.30 -4.21 8.87
N PHE A 160 8.64 -5.15 8.21
CA PHE A 160 9.24 -6.23 7.45
C PHE A 160 9.01 -5.96 5.98
N GLU A 161 10.08 -5.79 5.22
CA GLU A 161 10.01 -5.68 3.77
C GLU A 161 10.51 -6.98 3.15
N PHE A 162 9.76 -7.48 2.19
CA PHE A 162 10.02 -8.73 1.51
C PHE A 162 10.14 -8.50 0.02
N ASN A 163 10.99 -9.28 -0.63
CA ASN A 163 11.05 -9.42 -2.07
C ASN A 163 10.30 -10.69 -2.49
N ARG A 164 9.61 -10.63 -3.62
CA ARG A 164 9.01 -11.84 -4.19
C ARG A 164 10.10 -12.77 -4.71
N LEU A 165 9.97 -14.06 -4.39
CA LEU A 165 10.75 -15.11 -5.03
C LEU A 165 10.05 -15.53 -6.34
N ASN A 166 10.80 -15.45 -7.45
CA ASN A 166 10.34 -15.82 -8.78
C ASN A 166 10.06 -17.32 -8.92
#